data_AF-A0A965VVY1-F1
#
_entry.id   AF-A0A965VVY1-F1
#
_cell.length_a   1.000
_cell.length_b   1.000
_cell.length_c   1.000
_cell.angle_alpha   90.00
_cell.angle_beta   90.00
_cell.angle_gamma   90.00
#
_symmetry.space_group_name_H-M   'P 1'
#
loop_
_entity.id
_entity.type
_entity.pdbx_description
1 polymer ?
#
loop_
_entity_poly.entity_id
_entity_poly.type
_entity_poly.pdbx_seq_one_letter_code
_entity_poly.pdbx_strand_id
1 'polypeptide(L)'
;MLLLLALPLRAEESACFTPRQVAAEQLLRLQSELMVIGLSCRQTSQGHQLIPIYQKFSKRFSSSIRDAESELSTYFENQGQNPESKLDKFRTEVANTFAQQVASDTLPIYCRQQQLRLLEAAQWTPARIRKELGFMATRYGTMQPSCEPLGASSWTNPIHRGAQAFPVQR
;
A
#
# COMPACT_ATOMS: atom_id res chain seq x y z
N MET A 1 -6.39 10.76 -56.61
CA MET A 1 -5.24 10.20 -55.87
C MET A 1 -5.28 10.82 -54.47
N LEU A 2 -5.93 10.15 -53.51
CA LEU A 2 -6.16 10.66 -52.15
C LEU A 2 -4.98 10.22 -51.27
N LEU A 3 -4.14 11.15 -50.83
CA LEU A 3 -3.09 10.88 -49.84
C LEU A 3 -3.73 10.80 -48.44
N LEU A 4 -3.81 9.59 -47.89
CA LEU A 4 -4.10 9.35 -46.48
C LEU A 4 -2.83 9.65 -45.66
N LEU A 5 -2.78 10.81 -45.03
CA LEU A 5 -1.78 11.13 -44.01
C LEU A 5 -2.10 10.33 -42.74
N ALA A 6 -1.36 9.25 -42.50
CA ALA A 6 -1.37 8.56 -41.23
C ALA A 6 -0.68 9.44 -40.18
N LEU A 7 -1.45 10.11 -39.33
CA LEU A 7 -0.90 10.70 -38.12
C LEU A 7 -0.47 9.56 -37.19
N PRO A 8 0.76 9.56 -36.66
CA PRO A 8 1.10 8.65 -35.58
C PRO A 8 0.25 9.07 -34.37
N LEU A 9 -0.72 8.22 -34.00
CA LEU A 9 -1.23 8.23 -32.64
C LEU A 9 -0.03 7.95 -31.75
N ARG A 10 0.52 8.99 -31.11
CA ARG A 10 1.27 8.79 -29.88
C ARG A 10 0.26 8.19 -28.92
N ALA A 11 0.35 6.89 -28.70
CA ALA A 11 -0.22 6.32 -27.49
C ALA A 11 0.41 7.12 -26.36
N GLU A 12 -0.40 7.94 -25.68
CA GLU A 12 -0.11 8.33 -24.30
C GLU A 12 0.19 7.01 -23.61
N GLU A 13 1.46 6.80 -23.27
CA GLU A 13 1.91 5.61 -22.56
C GLU A 13 1.20 5.69 -21.21
N SER A 14 -0.01 5.12 -21.14
CA SER A 14 -0.83 5.14 -19.94
C SER A 14 0.05 4.54 -18.86
N ALA A 15 0.47 5.39 -17.92
CA ALA A 15 1.48 5.05 -16.94
C ALA A 15 0.89 4.02 -15.96
N CYS A 16 0.99 2.75 -16.35
CA CYS A 16 0.50 1.64 -15.57
C CYS A 16 1.50 1.31 -14.47
N PHE A 17 1.01 0.74 -13.38
CA PHE A 17 1.87 0.28 -12.29
C PHE A 17 2.49 -1.08 -12.61
N THR A 18 3.80 -1.15 -12.47
CA THR A 18 4.50 -2.44 -12.39
C THR A 18 4.06 -3.19 -11.13
N PRO A 19 4.24 -4.52 -11.05
CA PRO A 19 3.94 -5.28 -9.83
C PRO A 19 4.64 -4.72 -8.57
N ARG A 20 5.80 -4.09 -8.74
CA ARG A 20 6.54 -3.44 -7.65
C ARG A 20 5.87 -2.15 -7.18
N GLN A 21 5.39 -1.32 -8.10
CA GLN A 21 4.64 -0.10 -7.78
C GLN A 21 3.27 -0.43 -7.15
N VAL A 22 2.59 -1.47 -7.65
CA VAL A 22 1.37 -1.99 -6.99
C VAL A 22 1.70 -2.41 -5.55
N ALA A 23 2.72 -3.23 -5.34
CA ALA A 23 3.11 -3.67 -4.00
C ALA A 23 3.45 -2.49 -3.09
N ALA A 24 4.19 -1.51 -3.61
CA ALA A 24 4.56 -0.30 -2.89
C ALA A 24 3.32 0.49 -2.44
N GLU A 25 2.40 0.77 -3.38
CA GLU A 25 1.13 1.45 -3.08
C GLU A 25 0.35 0.71 -1.99
N GLN A 26 0.17 -0.60 -2.14
CA GLN A 26 -0.61 -1.38 -1.18
C GLN A 26 0.05 -1.43 0.19
N LEU A 27 1.38 -1.43 0.28
CA LEU A 27 2.08 -1.41 1.57
C LEU A 27 1.86 -0.10 2.31
N LEU A 28 1.89 1.04 1.61
CA LEU A 28 1.60 2.34 2.20
C LEU A 28 0.12 2.49 2.56
N ARG A 29 -0.79 1.87 1.78
CA ARG A 29 -2.22 1.74 2.14
C ARG A 29 -2.40 0.96 3.43
N LEU A 30 -1.78 -0.21 3.54
CA LEU A 30 -1.82 -1.04 4.74
C LEU A 30 -1.27 -0.29 5.96
N GLN A 31 -0.13 0.38 5.83
CA GLN A 31 0.44 1.18 6.91
C GLN A 31 -0.54 2.25 7.39
N SER A 32 -1.18 2.96 6.46
CA SER A 32 -2.16 4.02 6.76
C SER A 32 -3.42 3.47 7.41
N GLU A 33 -3.93 2.33 6.93
CA GLU A 33 -5.06 1.60 7.53
C GLU A 33 -4.77 1.27 9.01
N LEU A 34 -3.62 0.64 9.27
CA LEU A 34 -3.22 0.23 10.61
C LEU A 34 -3.01 1.42 11.55
N MET A 35 -2.52 2.54 11.02
CA MET A 35 -2.41 3.79 11.77
C MET A 35 -3.79 4.34 12.17
N VAL A 36 -4.74 4.38 11.23
CA VAL A 36 -6.12 4.85 11.50
C VAL A 36 -6.81 3.94 12.51
N ILE A 37 -6.67 2.61 12.41
CA ILE A 37 -7.18 1.67 13.41
C ILE A 37 -6.57 1.99 14.79
N GLY A 38 -5.25 2.17 14.87
CA GLY A 38 -4.56 2.50 16.11
C GLY A 38 -5.05 3.80 16.75
N LEU A 39 -5.28 4.84 15.95
CA LEU A 39 -5.73 6.15 16.40
C LEU A 39 -7.21 6.14 16.82
N SER A 40 -8.08 5.63 15.96
CA SER A 40 -9.54 5.60 16.18
C SER A 40 -9.89 4.70 17.36
N CYS A 41 -9.23 3.55 17.49
CA CYS A 41 -9.58 2.54 18.49
C CYS A 41 -8.77 2.61 19.79
N ARG A 42 -7.99 3.68 19.99
CA ARG A 42 -7.12 3.86 21.16
C ARG A 42 -7.87 3.79 22.50
N GLN A 43 -9.11 4.27 22.55
CA GLN A 43 -9.90 4.35 23.78
C GLN A 43 -10.86 3.15 23.98
N THR A 44 -11.17 2.43 22.90
CA THR A 44 -12.17 1.33 22.89
C THR A 44 -11.53 -0.06 22.86
N SER A 45 -10.21 -0.12 22.72
CA SER A 45 -9.43 -1.35 22.79
C SER A 45 -9.45 -1.87 24.22
N GLN A 46 -10.04 -3.05 24.41
CA GLN A 46 -10.28 -3.71 25.70
C GLN A 46 -8.97 -4.04 26.47
N GLY A 47 -8.22 -3.03 26.89
CA GLY A 47 -6.90 -3.16 27.53
C GLY A 47 -5.71 -3.24 26.56
N HIS A 48 -5.92 -3.22 25.24
CA HIS A 48 -4.81 -3.24 24.28
C HIS A 48 -4.29 -1.83 23.97
N GLN A 49 -2.97 -1.64 24.08
CA GLN A 49 -2.34 -0.38 23.66
C GLN A 49 -2.09 -0.40 22.14
N LEU A 50 -3.11 -0.07 21.35
CA LEU A 50 -3.06 -0.21 19.89
C LEU A 50 -2.01 0.67 19.20
N ILE A 51 -1.74 1.89 19.71
CA ILE A 51 -0.71 2.77 19.14
C ILE A 51 0.69 2.14 19.25
N PRO A 52 1.15 1.67 20.42
CA PRO A 52 2.39 0.88 20.51
C PRO A 52 2.45 -0.34 19.58
N ILE A 53 1.32 -1.01 19.36
CA ILE A 53 1.25 -2.20 18.48
C ILE A 53 1.45 -1.79 17.01
N TYR A 54 0.82 -0.71 16.57
CA TYR A 54 1.10 -0.11 15.26
C TYR A 54 2.57 0.32 15.13
N GLN A 55 3.14 0.97 16.14
CA GLN A 55 4.55 1.37 16.13
C GLN A 55 5.49 0.15 15.99
N LYS A 56 5.16 -0.98 16.63
CA LYS A 56 5.90 -2.24 16.46
C LYS A 56 5.84 -2.74 15.02
N PHE A 57 4.68 -2.71 14.38
CA PHE A 57 4.54 -3.03 12.95
C PHE A 57 5.42 -2.11 12.09
N SER A 58 5.26 -0.79 12.25
CA SER A 58 5.99 0.22 11.47
C SER A 58 7.51 0.07 11.63
N LYS A 59 7.99 -0.15 12.86
CA LYS A 59 9.43 -0.41 13.11
C LYS A 59 9.92 -1.67 12.41
N ARG A 60 9.17 -2.78 12.52
CA ARG A 60 9.53 -4.08 11.92
C ARG A 60 9.65 -3.99 10.40
N PHE A 61 8.78 -3.23 9.74
CA PHE A 61 8.72 -3.11 8.28
C PHE A 61 9.25 -1.78 7.75
N SER A 62 9.97 -1.03 8.58
CA SER A 62 10.44 0.32 8.24
C SER A 62 11.29 0.38 6.98
N SER A 63 12.10 -0.64 6.69
CA SER A 63 12.84 -0.72 5.43
C SER A 63 11.91 -0.85 4.23
N SER A 64 10.99 -1.81 4.26
CA SER A 64 10.03 -2.02 3.17
C SER A 64 9.12 -0.83 2.94
N ILE A 65 8.75 -0.12 4.00
CA ILE A 65 7.98 1.13 3.91
C ILE A 65 8.80 2.21 3.18
N ARG A 66 10.06 2.43 3.56
CA ARG A 66 10.94 3.37 2.85
C ARG A 66 11.18 2.98 1.39
N ASP A 67 11.36 1.69 1.12
CA ASP A 67 11.53 1.18 -0.24
C ASP A 67 10.27 1.42 -1.09
N ALA A 68 9.08 1.27 -0.50
CA ALA A 68 7.81 1.56 -1.15
C ALA A 68 7.61 3.06 -1.43
N GLU A 69 7.99 3.93 -0.49
CA GLU A 69 7.98 5.39 -0.69
C GLU A 69 8.93 5.78 -1.82
N SER A 70 10.15 5.24 -1.82
CA SER A 70 11.12 5.49 -2.89
C SER A 70 10.61 5.03 -4.25
N GLU A 71 9.97 3.86 -4.33
CA GLU A 71 9.43 3.33 -5.58
C GLU A 71 8.38 4.27 -6.19
N LEU A 72 7.46 4.76 -5.37
CA LEU A 72 6.41 5.66 -5.83
C LEU A 72 6.94 7.06 -6.10
N SER A 73 7.92 7.56 -5.33
CA SER A 73 8.62 8.80 -5.65
C SER A 73 9.25 8.74 -7.03
N THR A 74 10.02 7.69 -7.33
CA THR A 74 10.64 7.50 -8.66
C THR A 74 9.60 7.41 -9.76
N TYR A 75 8.47 6.73 -9.52
CA TYR A 75 7.36 6.73 -10.47
C TYR A 75 6.85 8.16 -10.75
N PHE A 76 6.56 8.95 -9.72
CA PHE A 76 6.06 10.32 -9.89
C PHE A 76 7.09 11.23 -10.57
N GLU A 77 8.37 11.09 -10.25
CA GLU A 77 9.48 11.82 -10.91
C GLU A 77 9.54 11.51 -12.40
N ASN A 78 9.45 10.22 -12.78
CA ASN A 78 9.45 9.79 -14.18
C ASN A 78 8.23 10.30 -14.96
N GLN A 79 7.14 10.59 -14.25
CA GLN A 79 5.93 11.23 -14.82
C GLN A 79 6.04 12.77 -14.86
N GLY A 80 7.20 13.35 -14.50
CA GLY A 80 7.40 14.80 -14.44
C GLY A 80 6.62 15.47 -13.31
N GLN A 81 6.22 14.74 -12.27
CA GLN A 81 5.45 15.23 -11.14
C GLN A 81 6.35 15.47 -9.91
N ASN A 82 5.89 16.32 -8.99
CA ASN A 82 6.57 16.49 -7.70
C ASN A 82 6.26 15.26 -6.80
N PRO A 83 7.27 14.43 -6.46
CA PRO A 83 7.04 13.17 -5.75
C PRO A 83 6.54 13.37 -4.31
N GLU A 84 7.06 14.36 -3.59
CA GLU A 84 6.67 14.68 -2.22
C GLU A 84 5.19 15.06 -2.14
N SER A 85 4.77 16.02 -2.97
CA SER A 85 3.38 16.47 -3.06
C SER A 85 2.42 15.32 -3.43
N LYS A 86 2.85 14.43 -4.34
CA LYS A 86 2.03 13.29 -4.76
C LYS A 86 1.91 12.22 -3.68
N LEU A 87 3.01 11.91 -2.98
CA LEU A 87 2.98 11.00 -1.84
C LEU A 87 2.13 11.54 -0.69
N ASP A 88 2.23 12.82 -0.37
CA ASP A 88 1.45 13.43 0.70
C ASP A 88 -0.05 13.47 0.37
N LYS A 89 -0.38 13.81 -0.88
CA LYS A 89 -1.76 13.72 -1.37
C LYS A 89 -2.29 12.29 -1.26
N PHE A 90 -1.51 11.31 -1.72
CA PHE A 90 -1.88 9.90 -1.64
C PHE A 90 -2.11 9.45 -0.19
N ARG A 91 -1.18 9.73 0.74
CA ARG A 91 -1.34 9.41 2.17
C ARG A 91 -2.60 10.04 2.75
N THR A 92 -2.88 11.28 2.39
CA THR A 92 -4.08 12.01 2.83
C THR A 92 -5.37 11.35 2.31
N GLU A 93 -5.43 11.02 1.02
CA GLU A 93 -6.58 10.35 0.41
C GLU A 93 -6.83 8.98 1.02
N VAL A 94 -5.78 8.20 1.26
CA VAL A 94 -5.85 6.90 1.91
C VAL A 94 -6.34 7.03 3.36
N ALA A 95 -5.76 7.95 4.14
CA ALA A 95 -6.20 8.18 5.52
C ALA A 95 -7.67 8.62 5.58
N ASN A 96 -8.10 9.50 4.67
CA ASN A 96 -9.49 9.94 4.56
C ASN A 96 -10.43 8.79 4.19
N THR A 97 -10.01 7.89 3.29
CA THR A 97 -10.78 6.69 2.92
C THR A 97 -11.04 5.83 4.15
N PHE A 98 -10.02 5.56 4.96
CA PHE A 98 -10.19 4.76 6.18
C PHE A 98 -10.95 5.51 7.28
N ALA A 99 -10.78 6.83 7.40
CA ALA A 99 -11.55 7.65 8.33
C ALA A 99 -13.06 7.65 7.98
N GLN A 100 -13.40 7.66 6.69
CA GLN A 100 -14.79 7.53 6.24
C GLN A 100 -15.37 6.14 6.58
N GLN A 101 -14.57 5.07 6.49
CA GLN A 101 -15.01 3.75 6.94
C GLN A 101 -15.33 3.72 8.44
N VAL A 102 -14.49 4.36 9.27
CA VAL A 102 -14.76 4.52 10.71
C VAL A 102 -16.09 5.24 10.94
N ALA A 103 -16.36 6.30 10.17
CA ALA A 103 -17.60 7.07 10.28
C ALA A 103 -18.84 6.27 9.86
N SER A 104 -18.73 5.42 8.84
CA SER A 104 -19.83 4.60 8.31
C SER A 104 -20.33 3.55 9.33
N ASP A 105 -19.42 2.89 10.05
CA ASP A 105 -19.78 1.75 10.91
C ASP A 105 -20.16 2.15 12.34
N THR A 106 -19.96 3.41 12.76
CA THR A 106 -19.81 3.83 14.16
C THR A 106 -18.55 3.27 14.82
N LEU A 107 -17.92 4.08 15.69
CA LEU A 107 -16.63 3.75 16.28
C LEU A 107 -16.58 2.40 17.03
N PRO A 108 -17.57 2.01 17.88
CA PRO A 108 -17.52 0.74 18.60
C PRO A 108 -17.58 -0.49 17.69
N ILE A 109 -18.37 -0.44 16.61
CA ILE A 109 -18.51 -1.54 15.65
C ILE A 109 -17.22 -1.66 14.84
N TYR A 110 -16.73 -0.55 14.28
CA TYR A 110 -15.47 -0.50 13.56
C TYR A 110 -14.33 -1.09 14.39
N CYS A 111 -14.18 -0.64 15.65
CA CYS A 111 -13.10 -1.09 16.50
C CYS A 111 -13.21 -2.57 16.90
N ARG A 112 -14.43 -3.09 17.12
CA ARG A 112 -14.64 -4.52 17.36
C ARG A 112 -14.18 -5.36 16.17
N GLN A 113 -14.44 -4.89 14.95
CA GLN A 113 -14.07 -5.60 13.72
C GLN A 113 -12.57 -5.49 13.40
N GLN A 114 -11.96 -4.32 13.61
CA GLN A 114 -10.62 -4.03 13.09
C GLN A 114 -9.48 -4.15 14.12
N GLN A 115 -9.77 -4.13 15.42
CA GLN A 115 -8.68 -4.23 16.42
C GLN A 115 -7.84 -5.51 16.25
N LEU A 116 -8.47 -6.63 15.92
CA LEU A 116 -7.78 -7.91 15.70
C LEU A 116 -6.83 -7.86 14.50
N ARG A 117 -7.22 -7.16 13.42
CA ARG A 117 -6.37 -6.95 12.23
C ARG A 117 -5.04 -6.31 12.60
N LEU A 118 -5.05 -5.31 13.49
CA LEU A 118 -3.83 -4.65 13.96
C LEU A 118 -2.98 -5.55 14.86
N LEU A 119 -3.61 -6.30 15.77
CA LEU A 119 -2.91 -7.28 16.62
C LEU A 119 -2.20 -8.36 15.80
N GLU A 120 -2.87 -8.87 14.77
CA GLU A 120 -2.32 -9.86 13.84
C GLU A 120 -1.20 -9.26 12.97
N ALA A 121 -1.43 -8.06 12.40
CA ALA A 121 -0.47 -7.41 11.51
C ALA A 121 0.89 -7.19 12.19
N ALA A 122 0.91 -6.85 13.48
CA ALA A 122 2.14 -6.70 14.25
C ALA A 122 2.98 -7.99 14.36
N GLN A 123 2.38 -9.15 14.08
CA GLN A 123 3.03 -10.46 14.14
C GLN A 123 3.38 -11.03 12.76
N TRP A 124 2.82 -10.47 11.68
CA TRP A 124 3.00 -11.00 10.33
C TRP A 124 4.46 -11.13 9.89
N THR A 125 4.71 -12.11 9.04
CA THR A 125 6.01 -12.30 8.37
C THR A 125 6.03 -11.50 7.06
N PRO A 126 7.21 -11.23 6.48
CA PRO A 126 7.30 -10.63 5.13
C PRO A 126 6.50 -11.40 4.07
N ALA A 127 6.45 -12.74 4.17
CA ALA A 127 5.66 -13.58 3.27
C ALA A 127 4.15 -13.35 3.44
N ARG A 128 3.68 -13.21 4.68
CA ARG A 128 2.28 -12.89 4.95
C ARG A 128 1.90 -11.50 4.43
N ILE A 129 2.77 -10.50 4.62
CA ILE A 129 2.54 -9.16 4.05
C ILE A 129 2.39 -9.24 2.55
N ARG A 130 3.32 -9.86 1.81
CA ARG A 130 3.22 -9.96 0.35
C ARG A 130 1.89 -10.55 -0.11
N LYS A 131 1.39 -11.58 0.57
CA LYS A 131 0.09 -12.17 0.28
C LYS A 131 -1.05 -11.19 0.55
N GLU A 132 -1.01 -10.47 1.68
CA GLU A 132 -2.00 -9.44 2.02
C GLU A 132 -2.01 -8.31 0.98
N LEU A 133 -0.84 -7.82 0.54
CA LEU A 133 -0.75 -6.75 -0.47
C LEU A 133 -1.40 -7.17 -1.79
N GLY A 134 -1.26 -8.44 -2.19
CA GLY A 134 -1.95 -8.99 -3.35
C GLY A 134 -3.47 -8.98 -3.20
N PHE A 135 -3.98 -9.40 -2.04
CA PHE A 135 -5.42 -9.33 -1.75
C PHE A 135 -5.94 -7.89 -1.71
N MET A 136 -5.17 -6.97 -1.13
CA MET A 136 -5.51 -5.55 -1.06
C MET A 136 -5.58 -4.94 -2.45
N ALA A 137 -4.64 -5.25 -3.35
CA ALA A 137 -4.68 -4.78 -4.73
C ALA A 137 -5.96 -5.22 -5.45
N THR A 138 -6.41 -6.46 -5.25
CA THR A 138 -7.68 -6.94 -5.83
C THR A 138 -8.91 -6.31 -5.18
N ARG A 139 -8.86 -6.01 -3.87
CA ARG A 139 -10.00 -5.49 -3.12
C ARG A 139 -10.20 -3.98 -3.26
N TYR A 140 -9.12 -3.22 -3.20
CA TYR A 140 -9.14 -1.76 -3.16
C TYR A 140 -8.70 -1.11 -4.47
N GLY A 141 -8.20 -1.89 -5.42
CA GLY A 141 -7.61 -1.39 -6.64
C GLY A 141 -6.29 -0.64 -6.38
N THR A 142 -5.87 0.11 -7.39
CA THR A 142 -4.61 0.87 -7.43
C THR A 142 -4.87 2.25 -8.00
N MET A 143 -4.00 3.22 -7.70
CA MET A 143 -4.10 4.58 -8.26
C MET A 143 -3.97 4.59 -9.80
N GLN A 144 -3.22 3.64 -10.34
CA GLN A 144 -3.05 3.44 -11.77
C GLN A 144 -3.33 1.98 -12.12
N PRO A 145 -3.84 1.68 -13.32
CA PRO A 145 -4.03 0.30 -13.74
C PRO A 145 -2.69 -0.46 -13.67
N SER A 146 -2.72 -1.72 -13.27
CA SER A 146 -1.51 -2.55 -13.29
C SER A 146 -1.14 -2.88 -14.75
N CYS A 147 0.16 -2.83 -15.08
CA CYS A 147 0.67 -3.24 -16.39
C CYS A 147 0.47 -4.74 -16.63
N GLU A 148 0.35 -5.51 -15.54
CA GLU A 148 0.11 -6.95 -15.57
C GLU A 148 -1.20 -7.28 -14.85
N PRO A 149 -1.90 -8.37 -15.21
CA PRO A 149 -3.07 -8.82 -14.47
C PRO A 149 -2.75 -9.05 -12.98
N LEU A 150 -3.61 -8.51 -12.11
CA LEU A 150 -3.54 -8.73 -10.67
C LEU A 150 -4.02 -10.16 -10.35
N GLY A 151 -3.09 -11.12 -10.25
CA GLY A 151 -3.39 -12.54 -10.02
C GLY A 151 -2.31 -13.23 -9.19
N ALA A 152 -2.63 -14.36 -8.56
CA ALA A 152 -1.76 -15.03 -7.58
C ALA A 152 -0.33 -15.36 -8.10
N SER A 153 -0.13 -15.46 -9.42
CA SER A 153 1.14 -15.75 -10.06
C SER A 153 2.02 -14.51 -10.36
N SER A 154 1.49 -13.28 -10.34
CA SER A 154 2.28 -12.07 -10.63
C SER A 154 3.08 -11.54 -9.43
N TRP A 155 2.99 -12.19 -8.26
CA TRP A 155 3.58 -11.76 -6.99
C TRP A 155 4.89 -12.48 -6.61
N THR A 156 5.78 -12.76 -7.56
CA THR A 156 7.12 -13.30 -7.23
C THR A 156 8.06 -12.17 -6.78
N ASN A 157 8.07 -11.93 -5.48
CA ASN A 157 8.99 -11.06 -4.72
C ASN A 157 9.32 -9.67 -5.33
N PRO A 158 8.34 -8.74 -5.39
CA PRO A 158 8.54 -7.43 -6.02
C PRO A 158 9.46 -6.47 -5.23
N ILE A 159 9.50 -6.56 -3.90
CA ILE A 159 10.14 -5.53 -3.04
C ILE A 159 11.63 -5.85 -2.73
N HIS A 160 12.14 -7.05 -3.03
CA HIS A 160 13.47 -7.48 -2.58
C HIS A 160 14.49 -7.86 -3.66
N ARG A 161 14.27 -7.56 -4.95
CA ARG A 161 15.38 -7.65 -5.93
C ARG A 161 16.29 -6.43 -5.80
N GLY A 162 17.15 -6.48 -4.79
CA GLY A 162 18.17 -5.45 -4.48
C GLY A 162 18.82 -5.62 -3.09
N ALA A 163 18.15 -6.30 -2.15
CA ALA A 163 18.73 -6.65 -0.86
C ALA A 163 19.03 -8.15 -0.81
N GLN A 164 20.31 -8.46 -0.58
CA GLN A 164 20.82 -9.80 -0.36
C GLN A 164 19.95 -10.57 0.64
N ALA A 165 19.86 -11.88 0.43
CA ALA A 165 19.13 -12.82 1.26
C ALA A 165 19.23 -12.48 2.76
N PHE A 166 18.07 -12.31 3.41
CA PHE A 166 18.00 -12.28 4.86
C PHE A 166 18.63 -13.57 5.40
N PRO A 167 19.68 -13.51 6.25
CA PRO A 167 20.17 -14.71 6.90
C PRO A 167 19.07 -15.21 7.84
N VAL A 168 18.63 -16.44 7.59
CA VAL A 168 17.83 -17.22 8.54
C VAL A 168 18.73 -17.48 9.74
N GLN A 169 18.54 -16.74 10.82
CA GLN A 169 19.14 -17.08 12.10
C GLN A 169 18.43 -18.33 12.63
N ARG A 170 19.20 -19.42 12.78
CA ARG A 170 18.81 -20.63 13.52
C ARG A 170 18.84 -20.35 15.01
#